data_AF-A0A8T2JXL4-F1
#
_entry.id   AF-A0A8T2JXL4-F1
#
_cell.length_a   1.000
_cell.length_b   1.000
_cell.length_c   1.000
_cell.angle_alpha   90.00
_cell.angle_beta   90.00
_cell.angle_gamma   90.00
#
_symmetry.space_group_name_H-M   'P 1'
#
loop_
_entity.id
_entity.type
_entity.pdbx_description
1 polymer ?
#
loop_
_entity_poly.entity_id
_entity_poly.type
_entity_poly.pdbx_seq_one_letter_code
_entity_poly.pdbx_strand_id
1 'polypeptide(L)'
;MAAYMASVLGSSIGRLLGQQRCLGATRNVQCYPINRASVSKSLGDISLILHRKCSQAGSRGERARGWRWKELGWTGRKGLGLVFALGGTLGVFKVLQVSLGDEQKAEEDQQVPGGTLQLTLYQYKTCPFCSKVRAFLDYHQLPHEIVEVNPVMRREIKFSSYRKVPILIANLDSSMQLNDSSVIISVMKTFLTSNKKTLEEIVSCYPSMKAVNDRGKEVIEYNNKYWLMLDEQETQQVYPTKESRVEEMKWRRWVDDWLVHLISPNVYRTPHEALASFDYIVREGNFGTVEGAFAKYVGAAAMYFISKRLKRRHNLQDNVRQDLYEAANEWMRAVGKHRKYMGGSQPNLADLAVYGVLRVMEGLESFDDLMENSKIKPWYQRMATVVHNPVKKVY
;
A
#
# COMPACT_ATOMS: atom_id res chain seq x y z
N MET A 1 15.71 3.10 -8.19
CA MET A 1 14.92 3.73 -9.28
C MET A 1 13.93 2.79 -9.96
N ALA A 2 14.34 1.80 -10.77
CA ALA A 2 13.41 0.88 -11.44
C ALA A 2 12.51 0.07 -10.48
N ALA A 3 12.90 -0.09 -9.21
CA ALA A 3 12.11 -0.78 -8.19
C ALA A 3 11.05 0.12 -7.51
N TYR A 4 11.36 1.39 -7.22
CA TYR A 4 10.35 2.39 -6.82
C TYR A 4 9.32 2.55 -7.94
N MET A 5 9.82 2.64 -9.18
CA MET A 5 9.02 2.58 -10.40
C MET A 5 8.18 1.29 -10.45
N ALA A 6 8.74 0.11 -10.20
CA ALA A 6 7.98 -1.14 -10.21
C ALA A 6 6.95 -1.27 -9.06
N SER A 7 7.21 -0.68 -7.90
CA SER A 7 6.21 -0.62 -6.81
C SER A 7 5.05 0.29 -7.18
N VAL A 8 5.32 1.40 -7.87
CA VAL A 8 4.31 2.36 -8.35
C VAL A 8 3.58 1.88 -9.62
N LEU A 9 4.27 1.19 -10.52
CA LEU A 9 3.79 0.72 -11.83
C LEU A 9 3.20 -0.71 -11.80
N GLY A 10 3.32 -1.40 -10.67
CA GLY A 10 3.24 -2.86 -10.59
C GLY A 10 1.86 -3.49 -10.42
N SER A 11 0.81 -2.70 -10.23
CA SER A 11 -0.55 -3.22 -10.10
C SER A 11 -1.32 -2.96 -11.40
N SER A 12 -1.56 -4.01 -12.17
CA SER A 12 -2.61 -4.06 -13.18
C SER A 12 -3.40 -5.30 -12.84
N ILE A 13 -4.56 -5.12 -12.21
CA ILE A 13 -5.46 -6.21 -11.87
C ILE A 13 -6.31 -6.53 -13.09
N GLY A 14 -6.22 -7.80 -13.52
CA GLY A 14 -7.05 -8.33 -14.58
C GLY A 14 -8.51 -8.41 -14.13
N ARG A 15 -9.42 -8.06 -15.04
CA ARG A 15 -10.84 -8.39 -14.95
C ARG A 15 -11.15 -9.39 -16.04
N LEU A 16 -11.53 -10.61 -15.68
CA LEU A 16 -12.81 -11.23 -16.06
C LEU A 16 -12.90 -12.70 -15.59
N LEU A 17 -14.00 -12.97 -14.88
CA LEU A 17 -14.81 -14.20 -14.84
C LEU A 17 -14.27 -15.47 -14.16
N GLY A 18 -15.15 -16.04 -13.32
CA GLY A 18 -15.06 -17.43 -12.85
C GLY A 18 -14.72 -17.54 -11.37
N GLN A 19 -15.67 -17.23 -10.48
CA GLN A 19 -15.63 -17.73 -9.12
C GLN A 19 -15.85 -19.26 -9.16
N GLN A 20 -14.78 -20.00 -9.45
CA GLN A 20 -14.79 -21.45 -9.47
C GLN A 20 -14.53 -21.93 -8.05
N ARG A 21 -15.57 -22.45 -7.41
CA ARG A 21 -15.46 -23.21 -6.17
C ARG A 21 -14.57 -24.42 -6.44
N CYS A 22 -13.37 -24.44 -5.88
CA CYS A 22 -12.62 -25.68 -5.73
C CYS A 22 -13.13 -26.42 -4.50
N LEU A 23 -13.93 -27.46 -4.75
CA LEU A 23 -14.12 -28.56 -3.81
C LEU A 23 -12.82 -29.37 -3.79
N GLY A 24 -12.03 -29.21 -2.73
CA GLY A 24 -10.93 -30.09 -2.39
C GLY A 24 -11.31 -30.86 -1.13
N ALA A 25 -11.66 -32.14 -1.29
CA ALA A 25 -11.88 -33.05 -0.19
C ALA A 25 -10.56 -33.28 0.56
N THR A 26 -10.54 -33.03 1.87
CA THR A 26 -10.31 -34.07 2.89
C THR A 26 -10.40 -33.49 4.31
N ARG A 27 -11.28 -34.14 5.10
CA ARG A 27 -11.42 -34.19 6.57
C ARG A 27 -12.05 -32.99 7.32
N ASN A 28 -13.36 -33.17 7.54
CA ASN A 28 -14.19 -32.78 8.69
C ASN A 28 -14.05 -31.37 9.28
N VAL A 29 -14.76 -30.42 8.67
CA VAL A 29 -15.48 -29.37 9.43
C VAL A 29 -16.90 -29.31 8.87
N GLN A 30 -17.88 -29.62 9.72
CA GLN A 30 -19.28 -29.75 9.36
C GLN A 30 -19.93 -28.36 9.34
N CYS A 31 -20.16 -27.80 8.15
CA CYS A 31 -20.93 -26.57 7.96
C CYS A 31 -22.32 -26.90 7.43
N TYR A 32 -23.37 -26.47 8.13
CA TYR A 32 -24.76 -26.64 7.73
C TYR A 32 -25.07 -25.91 6.41
N PRO A 33 -25.86 -26.50 5.49
CA PRO A 33 -26.19 -25.87 4.21
C PRO A 33 -27.24 -24.76 4.40
N ILE A 34 -26.90 -23.54 3.93
CA ILE A 34 -27.88 -22.45 3.77
C ILE A 34 -28.73 -22.74 2.54
N ASN A 35 -30.04 -22.82 2.76
CA ASN A 35 -31.05 -23.16 1.77
C ASN A 35 -31.13 -22.09 0.67
N ARG A 36 -30.99 -22.52 -0.59
CA ARG A 36 -30.86 -21.66 -1.77
C ARG A 36 -32.24 -21.39 -2.39
N ALA A 37 -33.11 -20.69 -1.67
CA ALA A 37 -34.44 -20.33 -2.16
C ALA A 37 -35.00 -19.08 -1.45
N SER A 38 -34.38 -17.92 -1.66
CA SER A 38 -34.99 -16.60 -1.36
C SER A 38 -34.04 -15.42 -1.67
N VAL A 39 -33.40 -15.39 -2.84
CA VAL A 39 -32.77 -14.15 -3.36
C VAL A 39 -32.92 -14.09 -4.88
N SER A 40 -34.15 -14.09 -5.36
CA SER A 40 -34.51 -13.68 -6.73
C SER A 40 -35.71 -12.75 -6.69
N LYS A 41 -35.52 -11.54 -6.14
CA LYS A 41 -36.47 -10.42 -6.25
C LYS A 41 -35.83 -9.13 -5.71
N SER A 42 -34.75 -8.64 -6.33
CA SER A 42 -34.27 -7.25 -6.12
C SER A 42 -33.22 -6.75 -7.13
N LEU A 43 -32.99 -7.43 -8.25
CA LEU A 43 -32.01 -6.99 -9.27
C LEU A 43 -32.64 -6.87 -10.66
N GLY A 44 -33.84 -6.30 -10.69
CA GLY A 44 -34.56 -5.97 -11.91
C GLY A 44 -35.03 -4.54 -11.83
N ASP A 45 -34.09 -3.60 -11.75
CA ASP A 45 -34.24 -2.19 -12.11
C ASP A 45 -32.83 -1.58 -12.10
N ILE A 46 -32.56 -0.62 -13.00
CA ILE A 46 -31.24 -0.04 -13.32
C ILE A 46 -30.41 -0.88 -14.34
N SER A 47 -31.07 -1.31 -15.42
CA SER A 47 -30.42 -1.53 -16.72
C SER A 47 -31.21 -0.78 -17.80
N LEU A 48 -31.17 0.55 -17.73
CA LEU A 48 -31.70 1.45 -18.76
C LEU A 48 -31.07 2.81 -18.49
N ILE A 49 -30.03 3.15 -19.24
CA ILE A 49 -29.63 4.50 -19.69
C ILE A 49 -28.31 4.35 -20.43
N LEU A 50 -28.34 4.76 -21.71
CA LEU A 50 -27.23 4.99 -22.66
C LEU A 50 -26.73 3.79 -23.49
N HIS A 51 -27.57 3.38 -24.42
CA HIS A 51 -27.16 3.00 -25.77
C HIS A 51 -27.82 3.98 -26.76
N ARG A 52 -27.05 4.85 -27.45
CA ARG A 52 -27.22 5.14 -28.89
C ARG A 52 -26.31 6.23 -29.46
N LYS A 53 -25.89 5.94 -30.71
CA LYS A 53 -25.26 6.73 -31.80
C LYS A 53 -23.75 6.89 -31.73
N CYS A 54 -22.96 6.68 -32.79
CA CYS A 54 -23.17 6.26 -34.20
C CYS A 54 -21.78 5.84 -34.72
N SER A 55 -21.61 4.67 -35.35
CA SER A 55 -21.61 4.41 -36.82
C SER A 55 -20.35 4.87 -37.59
N GLN A 56 -19.62 3.84 -38.04
CA GLN A 56 -18.87 3.65 -39.30
C GLN A 56 -17.96 4.77 -39.86
N ALA A 57 -16.67 4.44 -39.96
CA ALA A 57 -15.86 4.67 -41.16
C ALA A 57 -14.81 3.56 -41.26
N GLY A 58 -14.81 2.84 -42.39
CA GLY A 58 -13.76 1.88 -42.73
C GLY A 58 -12.66 2.54 -43.56
N SER A 59 -11.43 2.05 -43.44
CA SER A 59 -10.53 1.78 -44.57
C SER A 59 -9.16 1.30 -44.10
N ARG A 60 -8.63 0.34 -44.88
CA ARG A 60 -7.24 0.05 -45.25
C ARG A 60 -6.12 0.17 -44.21
N GLY A 61 -5.37 -0.93 -44.12
CA GLY A 61 -4.34 -1.14 -43.12
C GLY A 61 -3.00 -0.52 -43.46
N GLU A 62 -2.08 -0.67 -42.51
CA GLU A 62 -0.65 -0.63 -42.77
C GLU A 62 0.11 -1.35 -41.66
N ARG A 63 1.10 -2.11 -42.14
CA ARG A 63 1.95 -3.03 -41.42
C ARG A 63 3.07 -2.22 -40.78
N ALA A 64 3.00 -1.93 -39.48
CA ALA A 64 4.05 -1.20 -38.77
C ALA A 64 4.97 -2.16 -37.99
N ARG A 65 6.21 -2.17 -38.47
CA ARG A 65 7.38 -2.96 -38.07
C ARG A 65 7.67 -2.86 -36.56
N GLY A 66 7.88 -4.03 -35.94
CA GLY A 66 8.42 -4.15 -34.58
C GLY A 66 9.89 -3.76 -34.56
N TRP A 67 10.24 -2.82 -33.67
CA TRP A 67 11.63 -2.47 -33.37
C TRP A 67 12.05 -3.27 -32.13
N ARG A 68 12.71 -4.40 -32.39
CA ARG A 68 13.30 -5.28 -31.38
C ARG A 68 14.62 -4.67 -30.93
N TRP A 69 14.65 -4.13 -29.72
CA TRP A 69 15.90 -3.72 -29.05
C TRP A 69 16.75 -4.98 -28.79
N LYS A 70 17.99 -4.95 -29.26
CA LYS A 70 19.02 -5.95 -28.96
C LYS A 70 19.54 -5.72 -27.54
N GLU A 71 19.44 -6.75 -26.72
CA GLU A 71 20.17 -6.93 -25.47
C GLU A 71 21.68 -6.86 -25.75
N LEU A 72 22.38 -5.88 -25.18
CA LEU A 72 23.84 -5.93 -25.02
C LEU A 72 24.13 -6.42 -23.60
N GLY A 73 24.54 -7.67 -23.51
CA GLY A 73 25.15 -8.23 -22.32
C GLY A 73 26.53 -7.64 -22.12
N TRP A 74 26.81 -7.18 -20.90
CA TRP A 74 28.16 -6.83 -20.46
C TRP A 74 28.61 -7.88 -19.44
N THR A 75 29.41 -8.81 -19.93
CA THR A 75 30.26 -9.71 -19.15
C THR A 75 31.63 -9.04 -18.96
N GLY A 76 32.23 -9.13 -17.77
CA GLY A 76 33.66 -8.81 -17.60
C GLY A 76 34.05 -8.18 -16.27
N ARG A 77 34.43 -9.05 -15.33
CA ARG A 77 35.05 -8.76 -14.02
C ARG A 77 36.58 -8.75 -14.16
N LYS A 78 37.28 -7.69 -13.71
CA LYS A 78 38.65 -7.64 -13.12
C LYS A 78 38.71 -6.29 -12.38
N GLY A 79 39.04 -6.12 -11.10
CA GLY A 79 40.01 -6.80 -10.25
C GLY A 79 41.22 -5.89 -10.09
N LEU A 80 41.30 -5.09 -9.02
CA LEU A 80 42.54 -4.56 -8.45
C LEU A 80 42.26 -3.92 -7.10
N GLY A 81 42.74 -4.57 -6.04
CA GLY A 81 42.92 -3.96 -4.73
C GLY A 81 44.28 -3.27 -4.66
N LEU A 82 44.40 -2.33 -3.73
CA LEU A 82 45.68 -1.89 -3.20
C LEU A 82 45.45 -1.30 -1.82
N VAL A 83 45.95 -2.03 -0.82
CA VAL A 83 46.24 -1.56 0.53
C VAL A 83 47.63 -0.93 0.47
N PHE A 84 47.79 0.29 1.00
CA PHE A 84 49.03 0.70 1.64
C PHE A 84 48.72 1.60 2.83
N ALA A 85 49.14 1.09 3.99
CA ALA A 85 49.19 1.76 5.27
C ALA A 85 50.53 2.49 5.40
N LEU A 86 50.51 3.74 5.88
CA LEU A 86 51.51 4.45 6.69
C LEU A 86 50.72 5.65 7.29
N GLY A 87 50.69 6.00 8.56
CA GLY A 87 51.50 5.67 9.72
C GLY A 87 51.56 6.93 10.60
N GLY A 88 51.06 6.85 11.83
CA GLY A 88 51.32 7.76 12.96
C GLY A 88 50.83 9.22 12.84
N THR A 89 50.51 9.97 13.90
CA THR A 89 50.78 9.80 15.33
C THR A 89 49.89 10.74 16.19
N LEU A 90 49.66 10.31 17.43
CA LEU A 90 49.56 11.09 18.68
C LEU A 90 48.38 12.03 18.94
N GLY A 91 47.68 11.77 20.06
CA GLY A 91 46.74 12.72 20.66
C GLY A 91 45.90 12.15 21.79
N VAL A 92 46.55 11.61 22.83
CA VAL A 92 45.92 11.16 24.08
C VAL A 92 45.36 12.35 24.84
N PHE A 93 44.06 12.36 25.17
CA PHE A 93 43.56 13.12 26.32
C PHE A 93 42.71 12.23 27.22
N LYS A 94 43.20 12.12 28.45
CA LYS A 94 42.70 11.29 29.54
C LYS A 94 41.68 12.11 30.34
N VAL A 95 40.53 11.49 30.59
CA VAL A 95 39.73 11.47 31.82
C VAL A 95 40.07 12.50 32.89
N LEU A 96 39.08 13.34 33.23
CA LEU A 96 38.80 13.71 34.63
C LEU A 96 37.28 13.74 34.83
N GLN A 97 36.78 12.79 35.63
CA GLN A 97 35.47 12.84 36.29
C GLN A 97 35.49 13.86 37.41
N VAL A 98 34.38 14.56 37.67
CA VAL A 98 33.78 14.66 39.01
C VAL A 98 32.26 14.81 38.84
N SER A 99 31.55 13.94 39.57
CA SER A 99 30.10 13.80 39.75
C SER A 99 29.37 15.09 40.15
N LEU A 100 28.07 15.16 39.87
CA LEU A 100 27.03 15.61 40.81
C LEU A 100 25.63 15.39 40.19
N GLY A 101 24.74 14.76 40.98
CA GLY A 101 23.29 14.96 40.90
C GLY A 101 22.47 13.89 40.19
N ASP A 102 22.02 12.91 40.95
CA ASP A 102 20.90 12.01 40.64
C ASP A 102 19.63 12.75 40.17
N GLU A 103 18.99 12.23 39.13
CA GLU A 103 17.53 12.01 39.07
C GLU A 103 17.26 10.87 38.07
N GLN A 104 17.41 9.63 38.54
CA GLN A 104 16.89 8.44 37.86
C GLN A 104 15.36 8.42 38.03
N LYS A 105 14.60 8.65 36.97
CA LYS A 105 13.24 8.11 36.86
C LYS A 105 13.35 6.68 36.36
N ALA A 106 13.21 5.74 37.30
CA ALA A 106 13.01 4.34 37.03
C ALA A 106 11.68 4.15 36.29
N GLU A 107 11.74 3.63 35.06
CA GLU A 107 10.62 2.89 34.48
C GLU A 107 10.70 1.47 35.05
N GLU A 108 9.72 1.12 35.89
CA GLU A 108 9.52 -0.25 36.36
C GLU A 108 9.13 -1.13 35.17
N ASP A 109 10.06 -1.98 34.77
CA ASP A 109 9.87 -3.03 33.77
C ASP A 109 9.09 -4.18 34.42
N GLN A 110 7.76 -4.17 34.27
CA GLN A 110 6.92 -5.31 34.64
C GLN A 110 7.03 -6.38 33.54
N GLN A 111 7.81 -7.43 33.82
CA GLN A 111 7.78 -8.70 33.09
C GLN A 111 6.37 -9.30 33.11
N VAL A 112 5.71 -9.30 31.94
CA VAL A 112 4.50 -10.11 31.68
C VAL A 112 4.92 -11.33 30.85
N PRO A 113 4.79 -12.57 31.36
CA PRO A 113 5.03 -13.78 30.59
C PRO A 113 3.81 -14.05 29.67
N GLY A 114 3.83 -13.40 28.51
CA GLY A 114 2.97 -13.64 27.35
C GLY A 114 3.62 -12.92 26.16
N GLY A 115 3.97 -13.64 25.10
CA GLY A 115 4.81 -13.13 24.00
C GLY A 115 4.32 -11.77 23.51
N THR A 116 5.10 -10.71 23.73
CA THR A 116 4.74 -9.37 23.25
C THR A 116 4.88 -9.34 21.73
N LEU A 117 3.81 -9.01 21.01
CA LEU A 117 3.81 -8.91 19.55
C LEU A 117 4.79 -7.82 19.10
N GLN A 118 5.88 -8.22 18.45
CA GLN A 118 6.84 -7.29 17.85
C GLN A 118 6.61 -7.21 16.35
N LEU A 119 6.48 -5.99 15.83
CA LEU A 119 6.23 -5.73 14.42
C LEU A 119 7.40 -4.95 13.81
N THR A 120 7.94 -5.43 12.68
CA THR A 120 8.97 -4.72 11.91
C THR A 120 8.48 -4.50 10.47
N LEU A 121 8.26 -3.24 10.10
CA LEU A 121 7.76 -2.83 8.79
C LEU A 121 8.91 -2.39 7.89
N TYR A 122 9.17 -3.16 6.84
CA TYR A 122 10.06 -2.79 5.75
C TYR A 122 9.30 -2.01 4.69
N GLN A 123 9.68 -0.75 4.46
CA GLN A 123 8.92 0.14 3.59
C GLN A 123 9.76 1.07 2.72
N TYR A 124 9.06 1.74 1.80
CA TYR A 124 9.44 3.07 1.35
C TYR A 124 8.46 4.09 1.96
N LYS A 125 8.94 5.09 2.70
CA LYS A 125 8.10 6.06 3.40
C LYS A 125 7.09 6.75 2.47
N THR A 126 7.52 7.14 1.28
CA THR A 126 6.72 7.85 0.27
C THR A 126 5.87 6.92 -0.63
N CYS A 127 5.87 5.61 -0.39
CA CYS A 127 5.08 4.66 -1.18
C CYS A 127 3.63 4.55 -0.65
N PRO A 128 2.60 4.63 -1.52
CA PRO A 128 1.20 4.56 -1.10
C PRO A 128 0.85 3.24 -0.41
N PHE A 129 1.40 2.12 -0.88
CA PHE A 129 1.17 0.81 -0.26
C PHE A 129 1.74 0.71 1.16
N CYS A 130 2.87 1.35 1.42
CA CYS A 130 3.50 1.38 2.74
C CYS A 130 2.77 2.35 3.67
N SER A 131 2.44 3.56 3.17
CA SER A 131 1.65 4.54 3.91
C SER A 131 0.28 3.99 4.30
N LYS A 132 -0.31 3.10 3.50
CA LYS A 132 -1.54 2.36 3.82
C LYS A 132 -1.38 1.47 5.06
N VAL A 133 -0.30 0.69 5.12
CA VAL A 133 0.00 -0.17 6.29
C VAL A 133 0.30 0.70 7.51
N ARG A 134 1.11 1.76 7.37
CA ARG A 134 1.35 2.71 8.47
C ARG A 134 0.05 3.31 9.00
N ALA A 135 -0.81 3.83 8.12
CA ALA A 135 -2.09 4.42 8.55
C ALA A 135 -2.94 3.43 9.37
N PHE A 136 -2.91 2.15 9.02
CA PHE A 136 -3.53 1.10 9.82
C PHE A 136 -2.83 0.89 11.17
N LEU A 137 -1.51 0.68 11.19
CA LEU A 137 -0.76 0.44 12.44
C LEU A 137 -0.86 1.63 13.39
N ASP A 138 -0.69 2.85 12.87
CA ASP A 138 -0.80 4.13 13.59
C ASP A 138 -2.19 4.26 14.26
N TYR A 139 -3.26 4.07 13.49
CA TYR A 139 -4.64 4.16 14.00
C TYR A 139 -4.97 3.11 15.06
N HIS A 140 -4.41 1.90 14.91
CA HIS A 140 -4.60 0.80 15.85
C HIS A 140 -3.62 0.84 17.03
N GLN A 141 -2.74 1.85 17.10
CA GLN A 141 -1.73 2.00 18.17
C GLN A 141 -0.85 0.76 18.31
N LEU A 142 -0.50 0.12 17.20
CA LEU A 142 0.38 -1.04 17.21
C LEU A 142 1.84 -0.58 17.19
N PRO A 143 2.63 -0.82 18.25
CA PRO A 143 4.05 -0.50 18.25
C PRO A 143 4.74 -1.29 17.13
N HIS A 144 5.51 -0.58 16.31
CA HIS A 144 6.22 -1.18 15.21
C HIS A 144 7.53 -0.45 14.93
N GLU A 145 8.56 -1.23 14.63
CA GLU A 145 9.83 -0.74 14.10
C GLU A 145 9.68 -0.49 12.59
N ILE A 146 10.32 0.56 12.09
CA ILE A 146 10.35 0.88 10.65
C ILE A 146 11.77 0.68 10.14
N VAL A 147 11.91 -0.18 9.12
CA VAL A 147 13.14 -0.33 8.35
C VAL A 147 12.95 0.30 6.97
N GLU A 148 13.59 1.45 6.77
CA GLU A 148 13.52 2.16 5.49
C GLU A 148 14.44 1.49 4.45
N VAL A 149 13.82 0.92 3.41
CA VAL A 149 14.52 0.14 2.40
C VAL A 149 15.16 1.07 1.37
N ASN A 150 16.42 0.83 1.01
CA ASN A 150 17.04 1.59 -0.07
C ASN A 150 16.43 1.18 -1.43
N PRO A 151 15.81 2.10 -2.20
CA PRO A 151 15.04 1.77 -3.41
C PRO A 151 15.90 1.45 -4.64
N VAL A 152 17.23 1.48 -4.50
CA VAL A 152 18.19 1.09 -5.53
C VAL A 152 18.82 -0.25 -5.16
N MET A 153 19.48 -0.34 -4.00
CA MET A 153 20.23 -1.53 -3.58
C MET A 153 19.35 -2.61 -2.93
N ARG A 154 18.27 -2.22 -2.25
CA ARG A 154 17.29 -3.11 -1.57
C ARG A 154 17.96 -4.18 -0.71
N ARG A 155 19.02 -3.81 0.04
CA ARG A 155 19.81 -4.76 0.84
C ARG A 155 18.99 -5.28 2.02
N GLU A 156 18.16 -4.42 2.56
CA GLU A 156 17.35 -4.62 3.76
C GLU A 156 16.32 -5.73 3.56
N ILE A 157 15.84 -5.94 2.33
CA ILE A 157 14.85 -6.98 1.99
C ILE A 157 15.45 -8.20 1.27
N LYS A 158 16.78 -8.38 1.31
CA LYS A 158 17.44 -9.50 0.62
C LYS A 158 17.05 -10.86 1.20
N PHE A 159 16.71 -10.91 2.49
CA PHE A 159 16.26 -12.11 3.20
C PHE A 159 14.98 -12.71 2.61
N SER A 160 14.10 -11.87 2.03
CA SER A 160 12.78 -12.28 1.56
C SER A 160 12.79 -12.66 0.07
N SER A 161 12.13 -13.76 -0.30
CA SER A 161 11.87 -14.08 -1.71
C SER A 161 10.91 -13.08 -2.37
N TYR A 162 10.07 -12.40 -1.58
CA TYR A 162 9.17 -11.35 -2.03
C TYR A 162 9.94 -10.03 -2.24
N ARG A 163 10.05 -9.58 -3.49
CA ARG A 163 10.91 -8.45 -3.88
C ARG A 163 10.18 -7.10 -3.98
N LYS A 164 9.04 -6.96 -3.29
CA LYS A 164 8.25 -5.72 -3.21
C LYS A 164 8.13 -5.29 -1.73
N VAL A 165 7.75 -4.03 -1.51
CA VAL A 165 7.40 -3.49 -0.20
C VAL A 165 5.93 -3.02 -0.22
N PRO A 166 5.22 -2.96 0.91
CA PRO A 166 5.70 -3.28 2.26
C PRO A 166 5.87 -4.78 2.53
N ILE A 167 6.77 -5.11 3.45
CA ILE A 167 6.87 -6.43 4.11
C ILE A 167 6.75 -6.17 5.61
N LEU A 168 5.86 -6.88 6.30
CA LEU A 168 5.74 -6.80 7.75
C LEU A 168 6.20 -8.12 8.35
N ILE A 169 7.18 -8.06 9.26
CA ILE A 169 7.55 -9.21 10.10
C ILE A 169 6.81 -9.07 11.41
N ALA A 170 6.08 -10.11 11.80
CA ALA A 170 5.36 -10.19 13.05
C ALA A 170 5.93 -11.34 13.88
N ASN A 171 6.53 -11.00 15.03
CA ASN A 171 7.11 -11.96 15.95
C ASN A 171 6.21 -12.06 17.19
N LEU A 172 5.67 -13.25 17.42
CA LEU A 172 4.90 -13.58 18.63
C LEU A 172 5.51 -14.82 19.28
N ASP A 173 5.08 -16.01 18.85
CA ASP A 173 5.69 -17.30 19.16
C ASP A 173 6.62 -17.76 18.04
N SER A 174 6.25 -17.44 16.80
CA SER A 174 7.04 -17.68 15.59
C SER A 174 7.15 -16.40 14.77
N SER A 175 8.24 -16.26 14.01
CA SER A 175 8.46 -15.12 13.12
C SER A 175 7.69 -15.33 11.81
N MET A 176 6.65 -14.53 11.60
CA MET A 176 5.81 -14.60 10.41
C MET A 176 6.05 -13.42 9.47
N GLN A 177 6.33 -13.71 8.20
CA GLN A 177 6.45 -12.70 7.15
C GLN A 177 5.12 -12.49 6.42
N LEU A 178 4.58 -11.28 6.53
CA LEU A 178 3.38 -10.84 5.81
C LEU A 178 3.77 -9.99 4.61
N ASN A 179 3.22 -10.32 3.45
CA ASN A 179 3.45 -9.65 2.18
C ASN A 179 2.14 -9.07 1.64
N ASP A 180 2.23 -8.12 0.70
CA ASP A 180 1.10 -7.35 0.16
C ASP A 180 0.41 -6.46 1.20
N SER A 181 0.35 -5.16 0.90
CA SER A 181 -0.21 -4.17 1.84
C SER A 181 -1.64 -4.44 2.28
N SER A 182 -2.50 -4.98 1.40
CA SER A 182 -3.91 -5.23 1.72
C SER A 182 -4.07 -6.52 2.52
N VAL A 183 -3.24 -7.52 2.25
CA VAL A 183 -3.17 -8.76 3.05
C VAL A 183 -2.64 -8.47 4.45
N ILE A 184 -1.54 -7.71 4.58
CA ILE A 184 -1.00 -7.30 5.89
C ILE A 184 -2.12 -6.69 6.75
N ILE A 185 -2.86 -5.73 6.19
CA ILE A 185 -3.97 -5.07 6.90
C ILE A 185 -5.09 -6.05 7.27
N SER A 186 -5.48 -6.95 6.35
CA SER A 186 -6.54 -7.91 6.62
C SER A 186 -6.15 -8.93 7.69
N VAL A 187 -4.95 -9.49 7.61
CA VAL A 187 -4.39 -10.43 8.59
C VAL A 187 -4.33 -9.77 9.96
N MET A 188 -3.69 -8.61 10.06
CA MET A 188 -3.55 -7.91 11.33
C MET A 188 -4.91 -7.49 11.90
N LYS A 189 -5.84 -7.01 11.06
CA LYS A 189 -7.18 -6.67 11.55
C LYS A 189 -7.95 -7.88 12.05
N THR A 190 -7.85 -9.03 11.37
CA THR A 190 -8.45 -10.28 11.85
C THR A 190 -7.81 -10.70 13.17
N PHE A 191 -6.48 -10.63 13.29
CA PHE A 191 -5.76 -10.95 14.53
C PHE A 191 -6.17 -10.06 15.71
N LEU A 192 -6.31 -8.74 15.50
CA LEU A 192 -6.76 -7.81 16.54
C LEU A 192 -8.23 -7.97 16.94
N THR A 193 -9.02 -8.72 16.17
CA THR A 193 -10.46 -8.88 16.43
C THR A 193 -10.77 -10.27 16.95
N SER A 194 -10.07 -11.29 16.46
CA SER A 194 -10.29 -12.68 16.82
C SER A 194 -9.22 -13.15 17.78
N ASN A 195 -9.62 -13.49 19.00
CA ASN A 195 -8.75 -14.12 20.01
C ASN A 195 -8.67 -15.65 19.86
N LYS A 196 -9.32 -16.22 18.83
CA LYS A 196 -9.48 -17.67 18.66
C LYS A 196 -8.48 -18.30 17.70
N LYS A 197 -7.84 -17.51 16.85
CA LYS A 197 -6.97 -17.98 15.78
C LYS A 197 -5.55 -17.47 15.98
N THR A 198 -4.59 -18.36 15.78
CA THR A 198 -3.17 -18.01 15.71
C THR A 198 -2.88 -17.17 14.47
N LEU A 199 -1.78 -16.42 14.49
CA LEU A 199 -1.39 -15.59 13.35
C LEU A 199 -1.12 -16.47 12.11
N GLU A 200 -0.53 -17.64 12.30
CA GLU A 200 -0.23 -18.65 11.29
C GLU A 200 -1.51 -19.16 10.60
N GLU A 201 -2.54 -19.50 11.37
CA GLU A 201 -3.84 -19.92 10.84
C GLU A 201 -4.49 -18.81 10.02
N ILE A 202 -4.44 -17.57 10.50
CA ILE A 202 -4.99 -16.43 9.76
C ILE A 202 -4.23 -16.23 8.44
N VAL A 203 -2.90 -16.28 8.45
CA VAL A 203 -2.07 -16.11 7.24
C VAL A 203 -2.38 -17.18 6.20
N SER A 204 -2.63 -18.42 6.61
CA SER A 204 -2.98 -19.52 5.70
C SER A 204 -4.27 -19.26 4.90
N CYS A 205 -5.15 -18.39 5.40
CA CYS A 205 -6.40 -18.01 4.74
C CYS A 205 -6.20 -17.02 3.56
N TYR A 206 -4.98 -16.52 3.36
CA TYR A 206 -4.60 -15.57 2.29
C TYR A 206 -3.53 -16.17 1.36
N PRO A 207 -3.81 -17.27 0.65
CA PRO A 207 -2.81 -17.92 -0.18
C PRO A 207 -2.38 -17.04 -1.36
N SER A 208 -1.07 -17.06 -1.64
CA SER A 208 -0.51 -16.45 -2.85
C SER A 208 -0.72 -17.37 -4.05
N MET A 209 -1.29 -16.86 -5.13
CA MET A 209 -1.45 -17.57 -6.40
C MET A 209 -0.69 -16.87 -7.51
N LYS A 210 -0.15 -17.66 -8.44
CA LYS A 210 0.35 -17.12 -9.71
C LYS A 210 -0.85 -16.91 -10.63
N ALA A 211 -1.12 -15.67 -10.99
CA ALA A 211 -2.10 -15.28 -11.99
C ALA A 211 -1.37 -14.73 -13.22
N VAL A 212 -1.96 -14.84 -14.40
CA VAL A 212 -1.44 -14.18 -15.59
C VAL A 212 -2.26 -12.90 -15.78
N ASN A 213 -1.60 -11.75 -15.81
CA ASN A 213 -2.30 -10.49 -16.04
C ASN A 213 -2.76 -10.36 -17.50
N ASP A 214 -3.56 -9.34 -17.81
CA ASP A 214 -4.09 -9.05 -19.17
C ASP A 214 -3.01 -8.90 -20.26
N ARG A 215 -1.74 -8.86 -19.87
CA ARG A 215 -0.57 -8.72 -20.75
C ARG A 215 0.26 -10.01 -20.85
N GLY A 216 -0.25 -11.14 -20.37
CA GLY A 216 0.45 -12.42 -20.43
C GLY A 216 1.60 -12.56 -19.43
N LYS A 217 1.74 -11.65 -18.47
CA LYS A 217 2.80 -11.71 -17.45
C LYS A 217 2.30 -12.38 -16.18
N GLU A 218 3.06 -13.36 -15.70
CA GLU A 218 2.83 -13.95 -14.37
C GLU A 218 3.01 -12.90 -13.27
N VAL A 219 1.98 -12.75 -12.46
CA VAL A 219 1.91 -11.89 -11.29
C VAL A 219 1.44 -12.72 -10.10
N ILE A 220 2.02 -12.46 -8.93
CA ILE A 220 1.53 -13.05 -7.69
C ILE A 220 0.35 -12.21 -7.22
N GLU A 221 -0.81 -12.84 -7.06
CA GLU A 221 -2.02 -12.26 -6.49
C GLU A 221 -2.41 -13.02 -5.23
N TYR A 222 -2.97 -12.32 -4.25
CA TYR A 222 -3.39 -12.92 -2.99
C TYR A 222 -4.91 -13.01 -2.95
N ASN A 223 -5.42 -14.23 -2.76
CA ASN A 223 -6.85 -14.43 -2.58
C ASN A 223 -7.33 -13.83 -1.28
N ASN A 224 -8.60 -13.46 -1.25
CA ASN A 224 -9.27 -12.94 -0.07
C ASN A 224 -8.62 -11.69 0.53
N LYS A 225 -7.69 -11.00 -0.17
CA LYS A 225 -6.91 -9.88 0.40
C LYS A 225 -7.74 -8.74 1.00
N TYR A 226 -9.00 -8.59 0.61
CA TYR A 226 -9.92 -7.59 1.16
C TYR A 226 -10.93 -8.15 2.17
N TRP A 227 -10.98 -9.47 2.38
CA TRP A 227 -11.91 -10.15 3.27
C TRP A 227 -11.27 -10.42 4.63
N LEU A 228 -11.94 -10.05 5.72
CA LEU A 228 -11.51 -10.39 7.09
C LEU A 228 -12.01 -11.79 7.48
N MET A 229 -11.15 -12.62 8.05
CA MET A 229 -11.49 -14.01 8.41
C MET A 229 -12.12 -14.12 9.81
N LEU A 230 -13.24 -13.41 10.00
CA LEU A 230 -14.00 -13.32 11.24
C LEU A 230 -15.16 -14.32 11.29
N ASP A 231 -15.52 -14.78 12.49
CA ASP A 231 -16.75 -15.53 12.73
C ASP A 231 -18.00 -14.63 12.69
N GLU A 232 -19.20 -15.19 12.92
CA GLU A 232 -20.45 -14.43 12.83
C GLU A 232 -20.57 -13.35 13.91
N GLN A 233 -20.15 -13.62 15.14
CA GLN A 233 -20.23 -12.68 16.26
C GLN A 233 -19.22 -11.54 16.08
N GLU A 234 -17.97 -11.89 15.76
CA GLU A 234 -16.91 -10.94 15.43
C GLU A 234 -17.28 -10.07 14.22
N THR A 235 -17.93 -10.67 13.21
CA THR A 235 -18.42 -9.94 12.04
C THR A 235 -19.46 -8.90 12.45
N GLN A 236 -20.43 -9.24 13.30
CA GLN A 236 -21.47 -8.30 13.76
C GLN A 236 -20.86 -7.17 14.62
N GLN A 237 -19.81 -7.44 15.38
CA GLN A 237 -19.09 -6.44 16.16
C GLN A 237 -18.36 -5.43 15.28
N VAL A 238 -17.69 -5.88 14.22
CA VAL A 238 -16.93 -5.00 13.31
C VAL A 238 -17.84 -4.32 12.28
N TYR A 239 -18.86 -5.02 11.82
CA TYR A 239 -19.75 -4.59 10.75
C TYR A 239 -21.20 -4.63 11.22
N PRO A 240 -21.82 -3.47 11.54
CA PRO A 240 -23.21 -3.43 12.00
C PRO A 240 -24.21 -4.00 10.99
N THR A 241 -23.89 -3.93 9.69
CA THR A 241 -24.71 -4.47 8.60
C THR A 241 -23.88 -5.29 7.63
N LYS A 242 -24.48 -6.27 6.95
CA LYS A 242 -23.78 -7.10 5.94
C LYS A 242 -23.29 -6.24 4.77
N GLU A 243 -24.04 -5.21 4.44
CA GLU A 243 -23.74 -4.25 3.38
C GLU A 243 -22.46 -3.46 3.68
N SER A 244 -22.23 -3.09 4.95
CA SER A 244 -21.03 -2.34 5.35
C SER A 244 -19.73 -3.11 5.10
N ARG A 245 -19.74 -4.43 5.28
CA ARG A 245 -18.61 -5.31 4.96
C ARG A 245 -18.30 -5.31 3.47
N VAL A 246 -19.34 -5.48 2.64
CA VAL A 246 -19.20 -5.50 1.17
C VAL A 246 -18.76 -4.12 0.66
N GLU A 247 -19.29 -3.05 1.24
CA GLU A 247 -18.91 -1.68 0.92
C GLU A 247 -17.44 -1.41 1.22
N GLU A 248 -16.96 -1.79 2.41
CA GLU A 248 -15.54 -1.65 2.77
C GLU A 248 -14.64 -2.38 1.75
N MET A 249 -14.97 -3.62 1.42
CA MET A 249 -14.21 -4.40 0.44
C MET A 249 -14.17 -3.75 -0.93
N LYS A 250 -15.30 -3.22 -1.40
CA LYS A 250 -15.40 -2.50 -2.67
C LYS A 250 -14.45 -1.31 -2.68
N TRP A 251 -14.43 -0.52 -1.63
CA TRP A 251 -13.59 0.68 -1.56
C TRP A 251 -12.12 0.38 -1.35
N ARG A 252 -11.76 -0.63 -0.56
CA ARG A 252 -10.37 -1.11 -0.48
C ARG A 252 -9.84 -1.56 -1.83
N ARG A 253 -10.68 -2.24 -2.63
CA ARG A 253 -10.34 -2.59 -4.01
C ARG A 253 -10.21 -1.37 -4.91
N TRP A 254 -11.15 -0.43 -4.84
CA TRP A 254 -11.09 0.82 -5.60
C TRP A 254 -9.81 1.62 -5.33
N VAL A 255 -9.32 1.61 -4.08
CA VAL A 255 -8.05 2.26 -3.73
C VAL A 255 -6.89 1.67 -4.53
N ASP A 256 -6.74 0.34 -4.51
CA ASP A 256 -5.62 -0.36 -5.15
C ASP A 256 -5.76 -0.43 -6.69
N ASP A 257 -6.98 -0.43 -7.22
CA ASP A 257 -7.28 -0.59 -8.65
C ASP A 257 -7.43 0.75 -9.38
N TRP A 258 -7.64 1.85 -8.67
CA TRP A 258 -7.89 3.17 -9.26
C TRP A 258 -7.11 4.29 -8.58
N LEU A 259 -7.37 4.56 -7.29
CA LEU A 259 -6.84 5.76 -6.62
C LEU A 259 -5.32 5.86 -6.68
N VAL A 260 -4.60 4.76 -6.43
CA VAL A 260 -3.13 4.72 -6.49
C VAL A 260 -2.58 5.09 -7.86
N HIS A 261 -3.31 4.83 -8.94
CA HIS A 261 -2.89 5.14 -10.31
C HIS A 261 -3.00 6.62 -10.66
N LEU A 262 -3.69 7.41 -9.84
CA LEU A 262 -3.79 8.87 -9.99
C LEU A 262 -2.58 9.59 -9.41
N ILE A 263 -1.87 8.98 -8.45
CA ILE A 263 -0.77 9.64 -7.72
C ILE A 263 0.37 10.02 -8.66
N SER A 264 0.95 9.07 -9.39
CA SER A 264 2.14 9.34 -10.22
C SER A 264 1.89 10.32 -11.37
N PRO A 265 0.81 10.19 -12.16
CA PRO A 265 0.46 11.20 -13.15
C PRO A 265 0.28 12.60 -12.57
N ASN A 266 -0.16 12.71 -11.31
CA ASN A 266 -0.35 13.99 -10.63
C ASN A 266 0.94 14.58 -10.05
N VAL A 267 1.73 13.82 -9.29
CA VAL A 267 2.95 14.34 -8.64
C VAL A 267 4.11 14.54 -9.64
N TYR A 268 4.08 13.88 -10.80
CA TYR A 268 5.07 14.03 -11.88
C TYR A 268 4.46 14.67 -13.13
N ARG A 269 3.45 15.54 -12.97
CA ARG A 269 2.71 16.15 -14.09
C ARG A 269 3.57 17.13 -14.88
N THR A 270 4.35 17.97 -14.21
CA THR A 270 5.30 18.92 -14.80
C THR A 270 6.73 18.60 -14.38
N PRO A 271 7.77 19.08 -15.10
CA PRO A 271 9.16 18.88 -14.68
C PRO A 271 9.47 19.44 -13.29
N HIS A 272 8.85 20.58 -12.93
CA HIS A 272 8.98 21.20 -11.61
C HIS A 272 8.40 20.30 -10.51
N GLU A 273 7.15 19.86 -10.66
CA GLU A 273 6.52 18.94 -9.71
C GLU A 273 7.28 17.61 -9.61
N ALA A 274 7.85 17.14 -10.73
CA ALA A 274 8.62 15.91 -10.73
C ALA A 274 9.93 16.03 -9.94
N LEU A 275 10.62 17.17 -10.04
CA LEU A 275 11.80 17.47 -9.23
C LEU A 275 11.44 17.62 -7.74
N ALA A 276 10.36 18.33 -7.42
CA ALA A 276 9.89 18.47 -6.04
C ALA A 276 9.53 17.12 -5.41
N SER A 277 8.84 16.26 -6.17
CA SER A 277 8.49 14.91 -5.74
C SER A 277 9.71 14.03 -5.51
N PHE A 278 10.72 14.11 -6.38
CA PHE A 278 11.96 13.34 -6.20
C PHE A 278 12.84 13.87 -5.08
N ASP A 279 12.88 15.17 -4.88
CA ASP A 279 13.53 15.78 -3.72
C ASP A 279 12.91 15.25 -2.42
N TYR A 280 11.59 15.24 -2.33
CA TYR A 280 10.85 14.66 -1.22
C TYR A 280 11.17 13.16 -1.02
N ILE A 281 11.18 12.36 -2.10
CA ILE A 281 11.52 10.92 -2.03
C ILE A 281 12.94 10.69 -1.52
N VAL A 282 13.91 11.48 -1.98
CA VAL A 282 15.31 11.33 -1.57
C VAL A 282 15.51 11.76 -0.14
N ARG A 283 14.85 12.84 0.30
CA ARG A 283 14.93 13.37 1.67
C ARG A 283 14.29 12.45 2.70
N GLU A 284 13.14 11.85 2.36
CA GLU A 284 12.39 10.98 3.27
C GLU A 284 12.78 9.51 3.22
N GLY A 285 13.49 9.10 2.16
CA GLY A 285 13.90 7.71 1.93
C GLY A 285 15.34 7.44 2.36
N ASN A 286 15.72 6.16 2.28
CA ASN A 286 17.08 5.71 2.54
C ASN A 286 17.94 5.78 1.27
N PHE A 287 18.63 6.90 1.07
CA PHE A 287 19.58 7.13 -0.03
C PHE A 287 20.95 7.55 0.49
N GLY A 288 22.03 7.06 -0.14
CA GLY A 288 23.35 7.64 0.08
C GLY A 288 23.44 9.06 -0.52
N THR A 289 24.37 9.90 -0.08
CA THR A 289 24.45 11.31 -0.50
C THR A 289 24.61 11.49 -2.02
N VAL A 290 25.57 10.80 -2.62
CA VAL A 290 25.82 10.87 -4.08
C VAL A 290 24.70 10.21 -4.87
N GLU A 291 24.24 9.06 -4.38
CA GLU A 291 23.13 8.31 -4.96
C GLU A 291 21.84 9.14 -4.95
N GLY A 292 21.55 9.86 -3.87
CA GLY A 292 20.39 10.72 -3.69
C GLY A 292 20.42 11.89 -4.66
N ALA A 293 21.56 12.57 -4.81
CA ALA A 293 21.71 13.63 -5.80
C ALA A 293 21.44 13.13 -7.23
N PHE A 294 22.00 11.97 -7.59
CA PHE A 294 21.75 11.35 -8.89
C PHE A 294 20.29 10.95 -9.07
N ALA A 295 19.70 10.30 -8.05
CA ALA A 295 18.33 9.84 -8.05
C ALA A 295 17.33 11.01 -8.16
N LYS A 296 17.64 12.16 -7.55
CA LYS A 296 16.80 13.35 -7.64
C LYS A 296 16.62 13.81 -9.09
N TYR A 297 17.71 14.10 -9.79
CA TYR A 297 17.64 14.66 -11.14
C TYR A 297 17.27 13.63 -12.20
N VAL A 298 17.99 12.51 -12.24
CA VAL A 298 17.74 11.45 -13.24
C VAL A 298 16.40 10.79 -12.98
N GLY A 299 16.03 10.63 -11.71
CA GLY A 299 14.76 10.04 -11.35
C GLY A 299 13.56 10.92 -11.67
N ALA A 300 13.64 12.22 -11.38
CA ALA A 300 12.61 13.19 -11.78
C ALA A 300 12.38 13.18 -13.30
N ALA A 301 13.45 13.24 -14.09
CA ALA A 301 13.37 13.20 -15.55
C ALA A 301 12.72 11.90 -16.03
N ALA A 302 13.17 10.75 -15.52
CA ALA A 302 12.60 9.45 -15.90
C ALA A 302 11.11 9.36 -15.52
N MET A 303 10.75 9.80 -14.31
CA MET A 303 9.36 9.74 -13.85
C MET A 303 8.43 10.65 -14.61
N TYR A 304 8.90 11.84 -14.99
CA TYR A 304 8.12 12.76 -15.81
C TYR A 304 7.68 12.09 -17.12
N PHE A 305 8.57 11.37 -17.81
CA PHE A 305 8.16 10.65 -19.03
C PHE A 305 7.33 9.39 -18.75
N ILE A 306 7.66 8.65 -17.68
CA ILE A 306 6.90 7.47 -17.27
C ILE A 306 5.47 7.84 -16.87
N SER A 307 5.26 8.97 -16.20
CA SER A 307 3.96 9.46 -15.78
C SER A 307 3.07 9.76 -16.99
N LYS A 308 3.61 10.31 -18.09
CA LYS A 308 2.88 10.50 -19.36
C LYS A 308 2.48 9.18 -20.01
N ARG A 309 3.29 8.14 -19.85
CA ARG A 309 2.93 6.78 -20.31
C ARG A 309 1.86 6.17 -19.42
N LEU A 310 1.92 6.40 -18.11
CA LEU A 310 0.92 5.94 -17.15
C LEU A 310 -0.43 6.61 -17.38
N LYS A 311 -0.45 7.93 -17.57
CA LYS A 311 -1.64 8.70 -17.94
C LYS A 311 -2.38 8.03 -19.10
N ARG A 312 -1.66 7.70 -20.18
CA ARG A 312 -2.20 6.99 -21.35
C ARG A 312 -2.63 5.55 -21.05
N ARG A 313 -1.87 4.83 -20.21
CA ARG A 313 -2.18 3.43 -19.85
C ARG A 313 -3.44 3.30 -19.02
N HIS A 314 -3.68 4.23 -18.11
CA HIS A 314 -4.81 4.23 -17.19
C HIS A 314 -5.98 5.10 -17.70
N ASN A 315 -5.93 5.50 -18.98
CA ASN A 315 -6.98 6.28 -19.66
C ASN A 315 -7.39 7.54 -18.87
N LEU A 316 -6.41 8.25 -18.32
CA LEU A 316 -6.64 9.49 -17.59
C LEU A 316 -6.90 10.67 -18.53
N GLN A 317 -7.67 11.64 -18.05
CA GLN A 317 -7.99 12.87 -18.74
C GLN A 317 -6.75 13.71 -19.03
N ASP A 318 -6.90 14.68 -19.93
CA ASP A 318 -5.77 15.51 -20.31
C ASP A 318 -5.21 16.32 -19.15
N ASN A 319 -6.13 16.90 -18.38
CA ASN A 319 -5.86 17.46 -17.06
C ASN A 319 -6.03 16.38 -15.98
N VAL A 320 -4.93 15.70 -15.65
CA VAL A 320 -4.87 14.64 -14.62
C VAL A 320 -5.32 15.09 -13.23
N ARG A 321 -5.38 16.39 -12.96
CA ARG A 321 -5.94 16.94 -11.71
C ARG A 321 -7.44 16.72 -11.62
N GLN A 322 -8.15 16.79 -12.75
CA GLN A 322 -9.60 16.55 -12.75
C GLN A 322 -9.92 15.12 -12.35
N ASP A 323 -9.17 14.12 -12.84
CA ASP A 323 -9.33 12.73 -12.39
C ASP A 323 -9.12 12.59 -10.87
N LEU A 324 -8.14 13.31 -10.32
CA LEU A 324 -7.88 13.31 -8.88
C LEU A 324 -9.03 13.94 -8.09
N TYR A 325 -9.56 15.08 -8.55
CA TYR A 325 -10.69 15.75 -7.90
C TYR A 325 -11.97 14.94 -8.01
N GLU A 326 -12.22 14.32 -9.17
CA GLU A 326 -13.35 13.44 -9.40
C GLU A 326 -13.30 12.21 -8.49
N ALA A 327 -12.13 11.56 -8.37
CA ALA A 327 -11.95 10.43 -7.46
C ALA A 327 -12.16 10.83 -5.99
N ALA A 328 -11.64 11.99 -5.58
CA ALA A 328 -11.86 12.52 -4.24
C ALA A 328 -13.33 12.84 -3.97
N ASN A 329 -14.04 13.42 -4.93
CA ASN A 329 -15.47 13.71 -4.83
C ASN A 329 -16.33 12.43 -4.94
N GLU A 330 -15.90 11.40 -5.67
CA GLU A 330 -16.51 10.07 -5.69
C GLU A 330 -16.43 9.42 -4.30
N TRP A 331 -15.25 9.44 -3.69
CA TRP A 331 -15.06 8.99 -2.31
C TRP A 331 -15.98 9.73 -1.34
N MET A 332 -16.04 11.07 -1.42
CA MET A 332 -16.90 11.86 -0.53
C MET A 332 -18.40 11.63 -0.76
N ARG A 333 -18.83 11.36 -2.00
CA ARG A 333 -20.21 10.94 -2.29
C ARG A 333 -20.52 9.59 -1.65
N ALA A 334 -19.56 8.68 -1.67
CA ALA A 334 -19.70 7.36 -1.07
C ALA A 334 -19.75 7.42 0.46
N VAL A 335 -18.87 8.19 1.10
CA VAL A 335 -18.96 8.47 2.54
C VAL A 335 -20.32 9.10 2.86
N GLY A 336 -20.81 10.00 2.01
CA GLY A 336 -22.12 10.63 2.18
C GLY A 336 -22.12 11.69 3.29
N LYS A 337 -23.31 12.22 3.60
CA LYS A 337 -23.49 13.34 4.56
C LYS A 337 -23.85 12.89 5.98
N HIS A 338 -24.29 11.64 6.15
CA HIS A 338 -24.88 11.14 7.41
C HIS A 338 -23.89 10.42 8.32
N ARG A 339 -22.65 10.21 7.86
CA ARG A 339 -21.59 9.55 8.64
C ARG A 339 -20.30 10.36 8.59
N LYS A 340 -19.48 10.23 9.64
CA LYS A 340 -18.21 10.96 9.78
C LYS A 340 -17.12 10.36 8.88
N TYR A 341 -17.15 9.03 8.76
CA TYR A 341 -16.25 8.18 7.99
C TYR A 341 -17.06 7.11 7.25
N MET A 342 -16.47 6.39 6.30
CA MET A 342 -17.10 5.21 5.67
C MET A 342 -17.52 4.18 6.72
N GLY A 343 -16.69 3.98 7.75
CA GLY A 343 -17.01 3.13 8.91
C GLY A 343 -18.10 3.64 9.87
N GLY A 344 -18.73 4.78 9.59
CA GLY A 344 -19.76 5.36 10.46
C GLY A 344 -19.18 6.42 11.39
N SER A 345 -19.14 6.14 12.69
CA SER A 345 -18.60 7.04 13.73
C SER A 345 -17.07 6.98 13.84
N GLN A 346 -16.47 5.83 13.51
CA GLN A 346 -15.03 5.59 13.46
C GLN A 346 -14.62 5.17 12.04
N PRO A 347 -13.37 5.42 11.61
CA PRO A 347 -12.91 4.95 10.32
C PRO A 347 -12.75 3.43 10.29
N ASN A 348 -13.13 2.85 9.14
CA ASN A 348 -12.92 1.44 8.83
C ASN A 348 -11.69 1.24 7.93
N LEU A 349 -11.45 0.03 7.43
CA LEU A 349 -10.27 -0.24 6.61
C LEU A 349 -10.29 0.48 5.25
N ALA A 350 -11.46 0.84 4.73
CA ALA A 350 -11.56 1.64 3.51
C ALA A 350 -11.14 3.09 3.75
N ASP A 351 -11.56 3.69 4.86
CA ASP A 351 -11.12 5.04 5.24
C ASP A 351 -9.59 5.12 5.40
N LEU A 352 -9.01 4.16 6.14
CA LEU A 352 -7.56 4.06 6.33
C LEU A 352 -6.83 3.83 5.01
N ALA A 353 -7.43 3.06 4.09
CA ALA A 353 -6.87 2.81 2.78
C ALA A 353 -6.78 4.09 1.92
N VAL A 354 -7.88 4.84 1.82
CA VAL A 354 -7.92 6.11 1.08
C VAL A 354 -6.99 7.13 1.72
N TYR A 355 -7.04 7.27 3.04
CA TYR A 355 -6.21 8.23 3.77
C TYR A 355 -4.72 7.92 3.57
N GLY A 356 -4.32 6.66 3.75
CA GLY A 356 -2.93 6.23 3.59
C GLY A 356 -2.40 6.49 2.18
N VAL A 357 -3.21 6.27 1.14
CA VAL A 357 -2.80 6.54 -0.24
C VAL A 357 -2.68 8.03 -0.53
N LEU A 358 -3.61 8.86 -0.06
CA LEU A 358 -3.54 10.32 -0.28
C LEU A 358 -2.42 11.00 0.51
N ARG A 359 -2.11 10.49 1.71
CA ARG A 359 -1.04 11.00 2.59
C ARG A 359 0.34 11.07 1.93
N VAL A 360 0.61 10.24 0.91
CA VAL A 360 1.93 10.28 0.25
C VAL A 360 2.18 11.52 -0.59
N MET A 361 1.13 12.31 -0.86
CA MET A 361 1.25 13.58 -1.59
C MET A 361 1.39 14.78 -0.65
N GLU A 362 1.30 14.61 0.67
CA GLU A 362 1.46 15.71 1.63
C GLU A 362 2.77 16.49 1.38
N GLY A 363 2.68 17.82 1.34
CA GLY A 363 3.80 18.70 1.03
C GLY A 363 4.10 18.89 -0.47
N LEU A 364 3.29 18.32 -1.36
CA LEU A 364 3.37 18.53 -2.81
C LEU A 364 2.19 19.36 -3.32
N GLU A 365 2.42 20.11 -4.39
CA GLU A 365 1.40 20.95 -5.06
C GLU A 365 0.10 20.17 -5.37
N SER A 366 0.23 18.91 -5.78
CA SER A 366 -0.94 18.04 -6.08
C SER A 366 -1.86 17.80 -4.88
N PHE A 367 -1.32 17.85 -3.67
CA PHE A 367 -2.11 17.68 -2.46
C PHE A 367 -2.82 18.97 -2.06
N ASP A 368 -2.15 20.11 -2.19
CA ASP A 368 -2.78 21.42 -1.96
C ASP A 368 -3.94 21.62 -2.93
N ASP A 369 -3.68 21.36 -4.22
CA ASP A 369 -4.68 21.33 -5.28
C ASP A 369 -5.89 20.44 -4.95
N LEU A 370 -5.63 19.23 -4.45
CA LEU A 370 -6.67 18.27 -4.04
C LEU A 370 -7.52 18.83 -2.88
N MET A 371 -6.88 19.48 -1.91
CA MET A 371 -7.55 20.03 -0.72
C MET A 371 -8.38 21.27 -1.05
N GLU A 372 -7.97 22.05 -2.05
CA GLU A 372 -8.66 23.27 -2.46
C GLU A 372 -9.81 23.00 -3.46
N ASN A 373 -9.61 22.07 -4.40
CA ASN A 373 -10.52 21.87 -5.52
C ASN A 373 -11.45 20.66 -5.37
N SER A 374 -11.52 20.06 -4.18
CA SER A 374 -12.43 18.94 -3.91
C SER A 374 -13.09 19.06 -2.53
N LYS A 375 -14.10 18.22 -2.29
CA LYS A 375 -14.83 18.19 -1.01
C LYS A 375 -14.14 17.34 0.07
N ILE A 376 -12.92 16.87 -0.16
CA ILE A 376 -12.27 15.86 0.69
C ILE A 376 -11.64 16.43 1.97
N LYS A 377 -11.27 17.71 1.96
CA LYS A 377 -10.49 18.35 3.04
C LYS A 377 -11.05 18.11 4.44
N PRO A 378 -12.37 18.30 4.73
CA PRO A 378 -12.89 18.07 6.06
C PRO A 378 -12.79 16.61 6.52
N TRP A 379 -12.99 15.64 5.62
CA TRP A 379 -12.82 14.22 5.94
C TRP A 379 -11.35 13.89 6.17
N TYR A 380 -10.46 14.42 5.33
CA TYR A 380 -9.03 14.18 5.43
C TYR A 380 -8.45 14.69 6.76
N GLN A 381 -8.81 15.91 7.17
CA GLN A 381 -8.37 16.47 8.45
C GLN A 381 -8.84 15.60 9.63
N ARG A 382 -10.10 15.12 9.60
CA ARG A 382 -10.61 14.19 10.63
C ARG A 382 -9.88 12.85 10.63
N MET A 383 -9.42 12.37 9.48
CA MET A 383 -8.59 11.17 9.39
C MET A 383 -7.20 11.43 9.97
N ALA A 384 -6.56 12.55 9.60
CA ALA A 384 -5.25 12.92 10.14
C ALA A 384 -5.29 13.02 11.67
N THR A 385 -6.32 13.66 12.25
CA THR A 385 -6.47 13.76 13.70
C THR A 385 -6.60 12.38 14.36
N VAL A 386 -7.47 11.49 13.85
CA VAL A 386 -7.72 10.20 14.51
C VAL A 386 -6.58 9.20 14.33
N VAL A 387 -5.77 9.35 13.27
CA VAL A 387 -4.60 8.50 13.03
C VAL A 387 -3.40 8.94 13.89
N HIS A 388 -3.18 10.25 14.07
CA HIS A 388 -2.04 10.75 14.87
C HIS A 388 -2.36 10.86 16.37
N ASN A 389 -3.62 11.09 16.73
CA ASN A 389 -4.10 11.14 18.12
C ASN A 389 -5.24 10.13 18.31
N PRO A 390 -4.96 8.82 18.20
CA PRO A 390 -5.98 7.80 18.37
C PRO A 390 -6.45 7.76 19.83
N VAL A 391 -7.77 7.72 20.04
CA VAL A 391 -8.34 7.43 21.37
C VAL A 391 -7.91 6.01 21.75
N LYS A 392 -7.42 5.79 22.98
CA LYS A 392 -7.03 4.45 23.46
C LYS A 392 -8.14 3.45 23.18
N LYS A 393 -7.84 2.41 22.42
CA LYS A 393 -8.76 1.31 22.13
C LYS A 393 -8.38 0.14 23.03
N VAL A 394 -9.33 -0.31 23.84
CA VAL A 394 -9.21 -1.54 24.61
C VAL A 394 -9.60 -2.66 23.66
N TYR A 395 -8.63 -3.48 23.27
CA TYR A 395 -8.83 -4.67 22.44
C TYR A 395 -9.07 -5.89 23.31
#